data_AF-A0A3S0PWX2-F1
#
_entry.id   AF-A0A3S0PWX2-F1
#
_cell.length_a   1.000
_cell.length_b   1.000
_cell.length_c   1.000
_cell.angle_alpha   90.00
_cell.angle_beta   90.00
_cell.angle_gamma   90.00
#
_symmetry.space_group_name_H-M   'P 1'
#
loop_
_entity.id
_entity.type
_entity.pdbx_description
1 polymer ?
#
loop_
_entity_poly.entity_id
_entity_poly.type
_entity_poly.pdbx_seq_one_letter_code
_entity_poly.pdbx_strand_id
1 'polypeptide(L)'
;MTEQLINDLSKIPGSHVPSLTASLYFNGKQATIPDVAKTLGVAYVLEGSVRKSGNTLRIAAELIRADDGYVIWSNTYDRPTKDVLAIQSDIAM
;
A
#
# COMPACT_ATOMS: atom_id res chain seq x y z
N MET A 1 -5.54 -6.36 -3.09
CA MET A 1 -4.28 -6.12 -2.36
C MET A 1 -4.41 -4.99 -1.36
N THR A 2 -4.89 -3.81 -1.75
CA THR A 2 -5.12 -2.68 -0.82
C THR A 2 -6.02 -3.04 0.37
N GLU A 3 -7.12 -3.78 0.14
CA GLU A 3 -8.01 -4.26 1.22
C GLU A 3 -7.29 -5.09 2.29
N GLN A 4 -6.42 -5.99 1.85
CA GLN A 4 -5.70 -6.85 2.76
C GLN A 4 -4.61 -6.11 3.52
N LEU A 5 -3.88 -5.23 2.84
CA LEU A 5 -2.92 -4.34 3.50
C LEU A 5 -3.59 -3.52 4.60
N ILE A 6 -4.77 -2.98 4.32
CA ILE A 6 -5.56 -2.25 5.32
C ILE A 6 -5.97 -3.18 6.47
N ASN A 7 -6.41 -4.40 6.18
CA ASN A 7 -6.78 -5.38 7.19
C ASN A 7 -5.60 -5.82 8.06
N ASP A 8 -4.42 -5.99 7.48
CA ASP A 8 -3.26 -6.49 8.20
C ASP A 8 -2.56 -5.38 8.99
N LEU A 9 -2.41 -4.19 8.39
CA LEU A 9 -1.90 -3.02 9.10
C LEU A 9 -2.83 -2.61 10.25
N SER A 10 -4.15 -2.69 10.09
CA SER A 10 -5.10 -2.33 11.17
C SER A 10 -5.03 -3.25 12.40
N LYS A 11 -4.42 -4.44 12.28
CA LYS A 11 -4.16 -5.34 13.41
C LYS A 11 -2.94 -4.90 14.24
N ILE A 12 -2.09 -4.01 13.73
CA ILE A 12 -0.92 -3.50 14.45
C ILE A 12 -1.41 -2.56 15.56
N PRO A 13 -1.17 -2.88 16.85
CA PRO A 13 -1.62 -2.05 17.95
C PRO A 13 -1.07 -0.62 17.87
N GLY A 14 -1.94 0.38 18.00
CA GLY A 14 -1.56 1.79 17.93
C GLY A 14 -1.46 2.36 16.50
N SER A 15 -1.70 1.55 15.47
CA SER A 15 -1.85 2.05 14.11
C SER A 15 -3.28 2.53 13.84
N HIS A 16 -3.40 3.62 13.08
CA HIS A 16 -4.68 4.07 12.52
C HIS A 16 -4.58 3.99 11.02
N VAL A 17 -5.44 3.18 10.41
CA VAL A 17 -5.43 2.93 8.97
C VAL A 17 -6.75 3.46 8.38
N PRO A 18 -6.70 4.40 7.42
CA PRO A 18 -7.90 4.85 6.72
C PRO A 18 -8.62 3.69 6.02
N SER A 19 -9.95 3.79 5.92
CA SER A 19 -10.73 2.77 5.22
C SER A 19 -10.34 2.66 3.74
N LEU A 20 -10.68 1.53 3.12
CA LEU A 20 -10.47 1.33 1.68
C LEU A 20 -11.13 2.45 0.88
N THR A 21 -12.37 2.80 1.20
CA THR A 21 -13.12 3.85 0.50
C THR A 21 -12.42 5.21 0.58
N ALA A 22 -11.88 5.57 1.75
CA ALA A 22 -11.13 6.81 1.94
C ALA A 22 -9.81 6.80 1.15
N SER A 23 -9.12 5.65 1.12
CA SER A 23 -7.88 5.48 0.36
C SER A 23 -8.13 5.54 -1.16
N LEU A 24 -9.19 4.87 -1.64
CA LEU A 24 -9.56 4.86 -3.06
C LEU A 24 -10.04 6.21 -3.58
N TYR A 25 -10.51 7.12 -2.70
CA TYR A 25 -10.89 8.47 -3.09
C TYR A 25 -9.76 9.22 -3.81
N PHE A 26 -8.50 8.93 -3.48
CA PHE A 26 -7.33 9.57 -4.07
C PHE A 26 -6.76 8.84 -5.29
N ASN A 27 -7.27 7.65 -5.59
CA ASN A 27 -6.79 6.87 -6.73
C ASN A 27 -7.09 7.61 -8.06
N GLY A 28 -6.07 7.83 -8.87
CA GLY A 28 -6.18 8.54 -10.15
C GLY A 28 -6.37 10.06 -10.04
N LYS A 29 -6.35 10.63 -8.83
CA LYS A 29 -6.38 12.09 -8.64
C LYS A 29 -4.97 12.65 -8.65
N GLN A 30 -4.83 13.87 -9.17
CA GLN A 30 -3.62 14.66 -8.98
C GLN A 30 -3.67 15.27 -7.58
N ALA A 31 -3.16 14.54 -6.60
CA ALA A 31 -2.94 15.01 -5.23
C ALA A 31 -1.51 14.68 -4.83
N THR A 32 -0.85 15.57 -4.09
CA THR A 32 0.47 15.27 -3.54
C THR A 32 0.34 14.38 -2.31
N ILE A 33 1.39 13.64 -1.96
CA ILE A 33 1.40 12.82 -0.74
C ILE A 33 1.06 13.65 0.52
N PRO A 34 1.62 14.86 0.72
CA PRO A 34 1.21 15.73 1.82
C PRO A 34 -0.29 16.07 1.84
N ASP A 35 -0.92 16.30 0.68
CA ASP A 35 -2.35 16.60 0.60
C ASP A 35 -3.21 15.39 1.00
N VAL A 36 -2.85 14.21 0.50
CA VAL A 36 -3.50 12.94 0.85
C VAL A 36 -3.38 12.71 2.36
N ALA A 37 -2.17 12.83 2.90
CA ALA A 37 -1.88 12.59 4.29
C ALA A 37 -2.59 13.57 5.23
N LYS A 38 -2.62 14.86 4.88
CA LYS A 38 -3.36 15.88 5.62
C LYS A 38 -4.85 15.59 5.64
N THR A 39 -5.42 15.15 4.51
CA THR A 39 -6.86 14.85 4.42
C THR A 39 -7.23 13.60 5.21
N LEU A 40 -6.39 12.58 5.17
CA LEU A 40 -6.63 11.31 5.87
C LEU A 40 -6.13 11.29 7.32
N GLY A 41 -5.37 12.30 7.75
CA GLY A 41 -4.80 12.40 9.10
C GLY A 41 -3.74 11.34 9.38
N VAL A 42 -2.92 10.97 8.39
CA VAL A 42 -1.91 9.90 8.52
C VAL A 42 -0.48 10.45 8.48
N ALA A 43 0.43 9.79 9.20
CA ALA A 43 1.86 10.16 9.23
C ALA A 43 2.68 9.49 8.12
N TYR A 44 2.14 8.41 7.53
CA TYR A 44 2.79 7.64 6.48
C TYR A 44 1.75 7.22 5.44
N VAL A 45 2.20 7.13 4.19
CA VAL A 45 1.42 6.60 3.08
C VAL A 45 2.13 5.36 2.55
N LEU A 46 1.41 4.25 2.46
CA LEU A 46 1.89 3.04 1.79
C LEU A 46 1.31 3.01 0.38
N GLU A 47 2.17 3.18 -0.62
CA GLU A 47 1.80 2.98 -2.02
C GLU A 47 2.24 1.61 -2.49
N GLY A 48 1.48 1.02 -3.40
CA GLY A 48 1.84 -0.27 -3.98
C GLY A 48 1.30 -0.45 -5.38
N SER A 49 2.03 -1.19 -6.18
CA SER A 49 1.62 -1.54 -7.54
C SER A 49 1.77 -3.03 -7.79
N VAL A 50 0.86 -3.56 -8.61
CA VAL A 50 0.86 -4.96 -9.01
C VAL A 50 0.93 -5.00 -10.52
N ARG A 51 1.94 -5.67 -11.05
CA ARG A 51 2.14 -5.83 -12.49
C ARG A 51 2.26 -7.31 -12.81
N LYS A 52 1.47 -7.78 -13.79
CA LYS A 52 1.57 -9.14 -14.31
C LYS A 52 2.44 -9.14 -15.56
N SER A 53 3.45 -10.00 -15.59
CA SER A 53 4.27 -10.26 -16.77
C SER A 53 4.37 -11.77 -17.00
N GLY A 54 3.72 -12.25 -18.06
CA GLY A 54 3.60 -13.68 -18.34
C GLY A 54 3.01 -14.43 -17.15
N ASN A 55 3.82 -15.32 -16.57
CA ASN A 55 3.45 -16.17 -15.43
C ASN A 55 4.00 -15.70 -14.08
N THR A 56 4.40 -14.42 -13.99
CA THR A 56 4.91 -13.78 -12.78
C THR A 56 4.11 -12.52 -12.45
N LEU A 57 3.75 -12.37 -11.19
CA LEU A 57 3.29 -11.13 -10.58
C LEU A 57 4.46 -10.45 -9.89
N ARG A 58 4.66 -9.18 -10.20
CA ARG A 58 5.56 -8.29 -9.51
C ARG A 58 4.73 -7.34 -8.66
N ILE A 59 4.98 -7.35 -7.36
CA ILE A 59 4.35 -6.46 -6.38
C ILE A 59 5.44 -5.52 -5.89
N ALA A 60 5.27 -4.22 -6.09
CA ALA A 60 6.12 -3.21 -5.48
C ALA A 60 5.33 -2.50 -4.38
N ALA A 61 5.98 -2.20 -3.25
CA ALA A 61 5.40 -1.46 -2.15
C ALA A 61 6.41 -0.45 -1.62
N GLU A 62 5.96 0.76 -1.31
CA GLU A 62 6.78 1.88 -0.84
C GLU A 62 6.10 2.58 0.33
N LEU A 63 6.84 2.76 1.42
CA LEU A 63 6.40 3.53 2.57
C LEU A 63 6.97 4.94 2.45
N ILE A 64 6.08 5.92 2.46
CA ILE A 64 6.38 7.33 2.22
C ILE A 64 6.05 8.11 3.48
N ARG A 65 6.96 8.98 3.93
CA ARG A 65 6.70 9.88 5.04
C ARG A 65 5.83 11.05 4.57
N ALA A 66 4.76 11.34 5.32
CA ALA A 66 3.73 12.29 4.91
C ALA A 66 4.18 13.76 4.89
N ASP A 67 5.15 14.13 5.72
CA ASP A 67 5.56 15.52 5.93
C ASP A 67 6.35 16.10 4.75
N ASP A 68 7.18 15.27 4.10
CA ASP A 68 8.08 15.69 3.04
C ASP A 68 8.01 14.81 1.79
N GLY A 69 7.19 13.75 1.80
CA GLY A 69 6.95 12.89 0.64
C GLY A 69 8.11 11.99 0.27
N TYR A 70 9.12 11.83 1.14
CA TYR A 70 10.25 10.95 0.86
C TYR A 70 9.90 9.49 1.15
N VAL A 71 10.31 8.61 0.23
CA VAL A 71 10.28 7.16 0.42
C VAL A 71 11.30 6.79 1.49
N ILE A 72 10.83 6.15 2.57
CA ILE A 72 11.67 5.69 3.68
C ILE A 72 11.90 4.17 3.65
N TRP A 73 11.11 3.45 2.87
CA TRP A 73 11.27 2.01 2.63
C TRP A 73 10.61 1.63 1.30
N SER A 74 11.21 0.68 0.57
CA SER A 74 10.66 0.14 -0.66
C SER A 74 11.08 -1.32 -0.81
N ASN A 75 10.14 -2.21 -1.15
CA ASN A 75 10.40 -3.60 -1.47
C ASN A 75 9.66 -4.01 -2.74
N THR A 76 10.25 -4.96 -3.47
CA THR A 76 9.62 -5.61 -4.62
C THR A 76 9.61 -7.12 -4.43
N TYR A 77 8.46 -7.75 -4.65
CA TYR A 77 8.23 -9.18 -4.54
C TYR A 77 7.79 -9.74 -5.88
N ASP A 78 8.54 -10.71 -6.39
CA ASP A 78 8.13 -11.50 -7.56
C ASP A 78 7.52 -12.83 -7.08
N ARG A 79 6.34 -13.16 -7.61
CA ARG A 79 5.57 -14.37 -7.27
C ARG A 79 5.00 -15.01 -8.53
N PRO A 80 4.97 -16.34 -8.67
CA PRO A 80 4.29 -16.99 -9.79
C PRO A 80 2.79 -16.64 -9.84
N THR A 81 2.21 -16.45 -11.03
CA THR A 81 0.76 -16.14 -11.20
C THR A 81 -0.15 -17.31 -10.83
N LYS A 82 0.39 -18.52 -10.74
CA LYS A 82 -0.32 -19.69 -10.22
C LYS A 82 -0.59 -19.59 -8.71
N ASP A 83 0.14 -18.72 -8.01
CA ASP A 83 -0.02 -18.42 -6.60
C ASP A 83 -0.89 -17.17 -6.36
N VAL A 84 -1.68 -16.72 -7.35
CA VAL A 84 -2.58 -15.55 -7.20
C VAL A 84 -3.55 -15.69 -6.03
N LEU A 85 -3.92 -16.93 -5.68
CA LEU A 85 -4.76 -17.24 -4.52
C LEU A 85 -3.98 -17.26 -3.19
N ALA A 86 -2.64 -17.17 -3.22
CA ALA A 86 -1.75 -17.16 -2.05
C ALA A 86 -1.10 -15.79 -1.78
N ILE A 87 -1.53 -14.71 -2.46
CA ILE A 87 -1.04 -13.33 -2.22
C ILE A 87 -1.61 -12.74 -0.91
N GLN A 88 -1.65 -13.54 0.16
CA GLN A 88 -2.39 -13.20 1.36
C GLN A 88 -1.57 -13.20 2.65
N SER A 89 -0.24 -13.12 2.63
CA SER A 89 0.52 -13.17 3.90
C SER A 89 1.81 -12.33 3.99
N ASP A 90 2.38 -11.82 2.90
CA ASP A 90 3.79 -11.37 2.92
C ASP A 90 4.01 -9.87 3.17
N ILE A 91 2.97 -9.03 3.18
CA ILE A 91 3.14 -7.56 3.35
C ILE A 91 2.70 -7.09 4.76
N ALA A 92 2.33 -8.04 5.61
CA ALA A 92 1.84 -7.82 6.96
C ALA A 92 2.87 -8.09 8.07
N MET A 93 4.09 -8.49 7.70
CA MET A 93 5.10 -8.98 8.64
C MET A 93 6.21 -7.96 8.89
#